data_AF-A0AAX0KLG7-F1
#
_entry.id   AF-A0AAX0KLG7-F1
#
_cell.length_a   1.000
_cell.length_b   1.000
_cell.length_c   1.000
_cell.angle_alpha   90.00
_cell.angle_beta   90.00
_cell.angle_gamma   90.00
#
_symmetry.space_group_name_H-M   'P 1'
#
loop_
_entity.id
_entity.type
_entity.pdbx_description
1 polymer ?
#
loop_
_entity_poly.entity_id
_entity_poly.type
_entity_poly.pdbx_seq_one_letter_code
_entity_poly.pdbx_strand_id
1 'polypeptide(L)'
;MKDSIMIRDRRAKIVATVGPASGSPFMLRTLFTKGVDTFRLNFSHGEHAIHAAAVDGIRALEREVGVPIGILQDLQGPKIRLGRIAGGERMLERSEKIGLVAKDATDDLTAMPLPHTEIFDAIAPGHRLFIDDGRVQLKVVAKAPGRIEAEVLEGGKVSDRKGVNLPDCVLDLPVLTEKDRGDLEYGLSLGVDWVALSFVQKASDIDALRAIVGDSVGIVAKIEKPSALDEIEAIVRKSDAIMIARGDLGVEIPPEQVPARQKEIIALCRRECRPVIVATQMLESMTSSPAPTRAEASDVATAVYDGADAVMLSAESATGAFPWLVPGFGTQSRETICFPALNILIAPFCAEPSRRRRAGLRTSTRCRMPPSGRQPAWP
;
A
#
# COMPACT_ATOMS: atom_id res chain seq x y z
N MET A 1 15.65 -7.12 -35.90
CA MET A 1 15.50 -5.79 -35.29
C MET A 1 15.70 -5.97 -33.81
N LYS A 2 16.76 -5.38 -33.23
CA LYS A 2 16.92 -5.36 -31.77
C LYS A 2 15.86 -4.37 -31.28
N ASP A 3 14.76 -4.88 -30.78
CA ASP A 3 13.77 -4.04 -30.11
C ASP A 3 14.50 -3.30 -29.00
N SER A 4 14.48 -1.97 -29.09
CA SER A 4 15.06 -1.08 -28.11
C SER A 4 14.64 -1.52 -26.73
N ILE A 5 15.60 -1.69 -25.82
CA ILE A 5 15.37 -1.91 -24.39
C ILE A 5 14.24 -0.98 -23.96
N MET A 6 13.08 -1.57 -23.62
CA MET A 6 11.85 -0.86 -23.28
C MET A 6 11.98 -0.20 -21.90
N ILE A 7 12.86 0.79 -21.77
CA ILE A 7 12.83 1.71 -20.63
C ILE A 7 11.59 2.59 -20.84
N ARG A 8 10.59 2.40 -19.99
CA ARG A 8 9.31 3.11 -20.08
C ARG A 8 9.51 4.62 -19.86
N ASP A 9 8.89 5.44 -20.70
CA ASP A 9 8.93 6.92 -20.60
C ASP A 9 7.91 7.44 -19.57
N ARG A 10 8.03 6.96 -18.32
CA ARG A 10 7.22 7.39 -17.17
C ARG A 10 8.03 7.33 -15.87
N ARG A 11 7.72 8.24 -14.95
CA ARG A 11 8.44 8.42 -13.67
C ARG A 11 7.90 7.52 -12.55
N ALA A 12 6.60 7.59 -12.26
CA ALA A 12 5.98 6.71 -11.26
C ALA A 12 5.92 5.27 -11.80
N LYS A 13 6.07 4.28 -10.93
CA LYS A 13 6.05 2.83 -11.18
C LYS A 13 4.68 2.23 -10.87
N ILE A 14 4.42 1.02 -11.40
CA ILE A 14 3.21 0.25 -11.11
C ILE A 14 3.60 -1.07 -10.46
N VAL A 15 3.05 -1.30 -9.27
CA VAL A 15 3.06 -2.60 -8.60
C VAL A 15 1.72 -3.29 -8.89
N ALA A 16 1.72 -4.54 -9.35
CA ALA A 16 0.49 -5.29 -9.58
C ALA A 16 0.51 -6.62 -8.85
N THR A 17 -0.58 -6.93 -8.16
CA THR A 17 -0.71 -8.20 -7.45
C THR A 17 -1.03 -9.33 -8.41
N VAL A 18 -0.26 -10.41 -8.32
CA VAL A 18 -0.50 -11.65 -9.05
C VAL A 18 -1.54 -12.48 -8.31
N GLY A 19 -2.50 -13.03 -9.05
CA GLY A 19 -3.53 -13.92 -8.53
C GLY A 19 -4.14 -14.79 -9.63
N PRO A 20 -5.27 -15.46 -9.37
CA PRO A 20 -5.91 -16.36 -10.32
C PRO A 20 -6.17 -15.75 -11.71
N ALA A 21 -6.49 -14.45 -11.77
CA ALA A 21 -6.75 -13.75 -13.03
C ALA A 21 -5.47 -13.38 -13.81
N SER A 22 -4.30 -13.40 -13.15
CA SER A 22 -3.03 -12.86 -13.66
C SER A 22 -1.84 -13.80 -13.61
N GLY A 23 -1.98 -15.00 -13.03
CA GLY A 23 -0.86 -15.93 -12.83
C GLY A 23 -0.40 -16.67 -14.08
N SER A 24 -1.13 -16.60 -15.21
CA SER A 24 -0.71 -17.28 -16.44
C SER A 24 0.46 -16.55 -17.11
N PRO A 25 1.41 -17.26 -17.76
CA PRO A 25 2.53 -16.63 -18.47
C PRO A 25 2.09 -15.57 -19.50
N PHE A 26 0.98 -15.84 -20.19
CA PHE A 26 0.39 -14.88 -21.14
C PHE A 26 -0.08 -13.60 -20.44
N MET A 27 -0.74 -13.72 -19.29
CA MET A 27 -1.23 -12.55 -18.57
C MET A 27 -0.10 -11.78 -17.90
N LEU A 28 0.91 -12.45 -17.32
CA LEU A 28 2.11 -11.80 -16.80
C LEU A 28 2.80 -10.93 -17.87
N ARG A 29 2.98 -11.48 -19.08
CA ARG A 29 3.48 -10.70 -20.23
C ARG A 29 2.57 -9.53 -20.56
N THR A 30 1.26 -9.76 -20.60
CA THR A 30 0.28 -8.72 -20.93
C THR A 30 0.37 -7.56 -19.94
N LEU A 31 0.40 -7.87 -18.64
CA LEU A 31 0.55 -6.89 -17.56
C LEU A 31 1.87 -6.12 -17.66
N PHE A 32 2.97 -6.82 -17.91
CA PHE A 32 4.26 -6.20 -18.12
C PHE A 32 4.24 -5.25 -19.33
N THR A 33 3.74 -5.70 -20.48
CA THR A 33 3.63 -4.86 -21.68
C THR A 33 2.72 -3.65 -21.46
N LYS A 34 1.68 -3.79 -20.63
CA LYS A 34 0.79 -2.68 -20.25
C LYS A 34 1.41 -1.71 -19.26
N GLY A 35 2.46 -2.10 -18.57
CA GLY A 35 3.26 -1.16 -17.80
C GLY A 35 3.83 -1.71 -16.50
N VAL A 36 3.34 -2.83 -15.96
CA VAL A 36 3.75 -3.30 -14.63
C VAL A 36 5.28 -3.42 -14.51
N ASP A 37 5.84 -2.81 -13.45
CA ASP A 37 7.28 -2.84 -13.15
C ASP A 37 7.61 -3.87 -12.07
N THR A 38 6.69 -4.10 -11.14
CA THR A 38 6.89 -5.00 -10.00
C THR A 38 5.63 -5.84 -9.80
N PHE A 39 5.81 -7.14 -9.65
CA PHE A 39 4.74 -8.07 -9.33
C PHE A 39 4.74 -8.35 -7.83
N ARG A 40 3.59 -8.11 -7.19
CA ARG A 40 3.35 -8.43 -5.78
C ARG A 40 2.77 -9.83 -5.66
N LEU A 41 3.36 -10.65 -4.78
CA LEU A 41 2.87 -11.95 -4.37
C LEU A 41 2.30 -11.83 -2.96
N ASN A 42 1.00 -12.01 -2.81
CA ASN A 42 0.32 -11.86 -1.51
C ASN A 42 0.30 -13.19 -0.77
N PHE A 43 1.19 -13.37 0.21
CA PHE A 43 1.29 -14.58 1.01
C PHE A 43 0.20 -14.70 2.09
N SER A 44 -0.72 -13.73 2.21
CA SER A 44 -1.95 -13.94 2.97
C SER A 44 -2.81 -15.08 2.42
N HIS A 45 -2.63 -15.43 1.13
CA HIS A 45 -3.38 -16.44 0.42
C HIS A 45 -2.46 -17.29 -0.47
N GLY A 46 -2.97 -18.43 -0.92
CA GLY A 46 -2.26 -19.32 -1.83
C GLY A 46 -1.20 -20.17 -1.14
N GLU A 47 -0.92 -21.31 -1.74
CA GLU A 47 0.14 -22.22 -1.32
C GLU A 47 1.48 -21.79 -1.92
N HIS A 48 2.58 -22.19 -1.27
CA HIS A 48 3.94 -21.96 -1.75
C HIS A 48 4.14 -22.34 -3.22
N ALA A 49 3.57 -23.47 -3.67
CA ALA A 49 3.66 -23.92 -5.06
C ALA A 49 3.07 -22.92 -6.08
N ILE A 50 1.99 -22.19 -5.72
CA ILE A 50 1.39 -21.17 -6.57
C ILE A 50 2.33 -19.98 -6.70
N HIS A 51 2.94 -19.56 -5.60
CA HIS A 51 3.90 -18.45 -5.59
C HIS A 51 5.17 -18.79 -6.37
N ALA A 52 5.68 -20.02 -6.24
CA ALA A 52 6.83 -20.49 -7.03
C ALA A 52 6.56 -20.46 -8.54
N ALA A 53 5.40 -20.97 -8.98
CA ALA A 53 5.03 -20.92 -10.39
C ALA A 53 4.92 -19.48 -10.91
N ALA A 54 4.45 -18.54 -10.09
CA ALA A 54 4.43 -17.13 -10.44
C ALA A 54 5.85 -16.54 -10.57
N VAL A 55 6.75 -16.82 -9.62
CA VAL A 55 8.15 -16.39 -9.69
C VAL A 55 8.83 -16.93 -10.93
N ASP A 56 8.68 -18.23 -11.22
CA ASP A 56 9.26 -18.86 -12.41
C ASP A 56 8.75 -18.19 -13.71
N GLY A 57 7.45 -17.92 -13.78
CA GLY A 57 6.84 -17.21 -14.90
C GLY A 57 7.39 -15.79 -15.07
N ILE A 58 7.56 -15.05 -13.98
CA ILE A 58 8.12 -13.69 -13.99
C ILE A 58 9.59 -13.71 -14.42
N ARG A 59 10.41 -14.60 -13.85
CA ARG A 59 11.84 -14.73 -14.20
C ARG A 59 12.06 -15.24 -15.61
N ALA A 60 11.17 -16.10 -16.12
CA ALA A 60 11.19 -16.50 -17.53
C ALA A 60 10.89 -15.31 -18.45
N LEU A 61 9.87 -14.51 -18.12
CA LEU A 61 9.54 -13.30 -18.86
C LEU A 61 10.70 -12.29 -18.83
N GLU A 62 11.29 -12.04 -17.66
CA GLU A 62 12.45 -11.15 -17.48
C GLU A 62 13.62 -11.54 -18.39
N ARG A 63 13.98 -12.83 -18.46
CA ARG A 63 15.03 -13.33 -19.37
C ARG A 63 14.70 -13.10 -20.84
N GLU A 64 13.44 -13.19 -21.20
CA GLU A 64 13.00 -13.00 -22.58
C GLU A 64 13.02 -11.53 -23.01
N VAL A 65 12.52 -10.63 -22.15
CA VAL A 65 12.43 -9.20 -22.46
C VAL A 65 13.75 -8.47 -22.23
N GLY A 66 14.67 -9.06 -21.45
CA GLY A 66 16.00 -8.50 -21.18
C GLY A 66 15.98 -7.23 -20.32
N VAL A 67 14.95 -7.02 -19.51
CA VAL A 67 14.86 -5.91 -18.55
C VAL A 67 14.41 -6.42 -17.18
N PRO A 68 14.93 -5.86 -16.07
CA PRO A 68 14.57 -6.30 -14.74
C PRO A 68 13.08 -6.16 -14.43
N ILE A 69 12.51 -7.18 -13.79
CA ILE A 69 11.12 -7.19 -13.29
C ILE A 69 11.16 -7.47 -11.79
N GLY A 70 10.68 -6.52 -10.99
CA GLY A 70 10.68 -6.66 -9.53
C GLY A 70 9.66 -7.70 -9.06
N ILE A 71 9.99 -8.42 -7.99
CA ILE A 71 9.09 -9.32 -7.26
C ILE A 71 9.03 -8.87 -5.80
N LEU A 72 7.83 -8.54 -5.35
CA LEU A 72 7.52 -8.12 -3.97
C LEU A 72 6.75 -9.21 -3.26
N GLN A 73 7.37 -9.86 -2.27
CA GLN A 73 6.69 -10.75 -1.34
C GLN A 73 5.96 -9.93 -0.28
N ASP A 74 4.65 -10.05 -0.15
CA ASP A 74 3.86 -9.39 0.90
C ASP A 74 3.43 -10.40 1.97
N LEU A 75 4.01 -10.30 3.17
CA LEU A 75 3.76 -11.19 4.29
C LEU A 75 2.39 -10.94 4.93
N GLN A 76 1.80 -11.97 5.54
CA GLN A 76 0.46 -11.86 6.10
C GLN A 76 0.43 -10.96 7.33
N GLY A 77 1.42 -11.12 8.21
CA GLY A 77 1.49 -10.47 9.51
C GLY A 77 0.45 -10.98 10.53
N PRO A 78 0.50 -10.49 11.77
CA PRO A 78 -0.34 -10.98 12.86
C PRO A 78 -1.78 -10.44 12.77
N LYS A 79 -2.59 -11.06 11.92
CA LYS A 79 -4.02 -10.71 11.78
C LYS A 79 -4.83 -11.24 12.95
N ILE A 80 -5.48 -10.33 13.66
CA ILE A 80 -6.35 -10.65 14.79
C ILE A 80 -7.74 -11.00 14.28
N ARG A 81 -8.32 -12.07 14.80
CA ARG A 81 -9.63 -12.55 14.41
C ARG A 81 -10.45 -12.97 15.61
N LEU A 82 -11.76 -12.91 15.47
CA LEU A 82 -12.68 -13.58 16.39
C LEU A 82 -12.50 -15.09 16.31
N GLY A 83 -12.92 -15.78 17.38
CA GLY A 83 -13.09 -17.23 17.37
C GLY A 83 -14.37 -17.65 16.64
N ARG A 84 -14.89 -18.81 17.04
CA ARG A 84 -16.14 -19.42 16.57
C ARG A 84 -17.33 -18.95 17.40
N ILE A 85 -18.19 -18.16 16.78
CA ILE A 85 -19.39 -17.61 17.38
C ILE A 85 -20.44 -18.72 17.49
N ALA A 86 -21.13 -18.79 18.63
CA ALA A 86 -22.24 -19.72 18.81
C ALA A 86 -23.31 -19.49 17.72
N GLY A 87 -23.66 -20.54 16.97
CA GLY A 87 -24.57 -20.44 15.83
C GLY A 87 -23.95 -19.89 14.53
N GLY A 88 -22.64 -19.63 14.51
CA GLY A 88 -21.87 -19.16 13.34
C GLY A 88 -21.97 -17.66 13.05
N GLU A 89 -22.99 -17.00 13.57
CA GLU A 89 -23.21 -15.56 13.44
C GLU A 89 -24.04 -15.00 14.59
N ARG A 90 -23.89 -13.70 14.85
CA ARG A 90 -24.66 -12.93 15.82
C ARG A 90 -24.95 -11.55 15.28
N MET A 91 -26.18 -11.07 15.47
CA MET A 91 -26.53 -9.67 15.26
C MET A 91 -26.26 -8.91 16.55
N LEU A 92 -25.49 -7.82 16.46
CA LEU A 92 -25.24 -6.91 17.58
C LEU A 92 -26.07 -5.64 17.41
N GLU A 93 -26.76 -5.24 18.46
CA GLU A 93 -27.57 -4.02 18.48
C GLU A 93 -26.82 -2.83 19.09
N ARG A 94 -27.11 -1.62 18.63
CA ARG A 94 -26.50 -0.41 19.16
C ARG A 94 -26.83 -0.24 20.65
N SER A 95 -25.83 0.16 21.44
CA SER A 95 -25.87 0.28 22.91
C SER A 95 -25.97 -1.06 23.66
N GLU A 96 -25.96 -2.20 22.97
CA GLU A 96 -25.87 -3.51 23.60
C GLU A 96 -24.54 -3.64 24.35
N LYS A 97 -24.57 -4.28 25.52
CA LYS A 97 -23.36 -4.65 26.27
C LYS A 97 -23.01 -6.10 25.99
N ILE A 98 -21.77 -6.32 25.59
CA ILE A 98 -21.25 -7.64 25.25
C ILE A 98 -19.95 -7.94 25.99
N GLY A 99 -19.73 -9.22 26.27
CA GLY A 99 -18.44 -9.72 26.73
C GLY A 99 -17.56 -10.13 25.56
N LEU A 100 -16.25 -9.91 25.66
CA LEU A 100 -15.24 -10.61 24.86
C LEU A 100 -14.48 -11.54 25.81
N VAL A 101 -14.25 -12.78 25.41
CA VAL A 101 -13.59 -13.79 26.25
C VAL A 101 -12.38 -14.39 25.54
N ALA A 102 -11.30 -14.64 26.29
CA ALA A 102 -10.02 -15.16 25.78
C ALA A 102 -10.11 -16.67 25.43
N LYS A 103 -10.99 -17.03 24.50
CA LYS A 103 -11.28 -18.40 24.08
C LYS A 103 -11.51 -18.44 22.58
N ASP A 104 -11.26 -19.60 21.98
CA ASP A 104 -11.55 -19.85 20.56
C ASP A 104 -13.05 -20.08 20.29
N ALA A 105 -13.82 -20.51 21.29
CA ALA A 105 -15.27 -20.65 21.21
C ALA A 105 -15.90 -20.43 22.58
N THR A 106 -17.18 -20.07 22.61
CA THR A 106 -17.95 -19.95 23.85
C THR A 106 -19.41 -20.27 23.62
N ASP A 107 -20.02 -20.97 24.58
CA ASP A 107 -21.48 -21.23 24.61
C ASP A 107 -22.27 -20.08 25.26
N ASP A 108 -21.57 -19.08 25.80
CA ASP A 108 -22.17 -17.86 26.36
C ASP A 108 -22.63 -16.95 25.22
N LEU A 109 -23.95 -16.93 24.97
CA LEU A 109 -24.57 -16.09 23.94
C LEU A 109 -24.41 -14.59 24.20
N THR A 110 -24.03 -14.17 25.41
CA THR A 110 -23.75 -12.76 25.74
C THR A 110 -22.30 -12.37 25.44
N ALA A 111 -21.44 -13.35 25.15
CA ALA A 111 -20.03 -13.14 24.87
C ALA A 111 -19.65 -13.46 23.43
N MET A 112 -18.53 -12.89 22.97
CA MET A 112 -17.87 -13.25 21.74
C MET A 112 -16.46 -13.78 22.03
N PRO A 113 -16.03 -14.85 21.34
CA PRO A 113 -14.70 -15.41 21.52
C PRO A 113 -13.64 -14.54 20.81
N LEU A 114 -12.59 -14.20 21.55
CA LEU A 114 -11.43 -13.45 21.06
C LEU A 114 -10.16 -14.19 21.53
N PRO A 115 -9.62 -15.14 20.74
CA PRO A 115 -8.52 -16.03 21.15
C PRO A 115 -7.14 -15.35 21.09
N HIS A 116 -7.03 -14.17 21.70
CA HIS A 116 -5.89 -13.28 21.61
C HIS A 116 -5.61 -12.67 22.99
N THR A 117 -4.87 -13.40 23.82
CA THR A 117 -4.61 -13.04 25.23
C THR A 117 -3.91 -11.69 25.38
N GLU A 118 -3.03 -11.37 24.43
CA GLU A 118 -2.29 -10.11 24.34
C GLU A 118 -3.21 -8.88 24.32
N ILE A 119 -4.42 -9.01 23.77
CA ILE A 119 -5.42 -7.93 23.76
C ILE A 119 -5.93 -7.70 25.18
N PHE A 120 -6.20 -8.78 25.91
CA PHE A 120 -6.67 -8.68 27.28
C PHE A 120 -5.63 -8.00 28.16
N ASP A 121 -4.33 -8.11 27.86
CA ASP A 121 -3.28 -7.42 28.60
C ASP A 121 -3.20 -5.92 28.23
N ALA A 122 -3.25 -5.59 26.93
CA ALA A 122 -3.04 -4.23 26.44
C ALA A 122 -4.27 -3.30 26.51
N ILE A 123 -5.49 -3.86 26.46
CA ILE A 123 -6.70 -3.04 26.32
C ILE A 123 -7.11 -2.37 27.64
N ALA A 124 -7.67 -1.15 27.54
CA ALA A 124 -8.15 -0.37 28.68
C ALA A 124 -9.57 0.18 28.44
N PRO A 125 -10.32 0.50 29.51
CA PRO A 125 -11.58 1.23 29.40
C PRO A 125 -11.45 2.49 28.54
N GLY A 126 -12.41 2.70 27.64
CA GLY A 126 -12.42 3.78 26.68
C GLY A 126 -11.84 3.43 25.31
N HIS A 127 -11.01 2.38 25.21
CA HIS A 127 -10.44 1.94 23.93
C HIS A 127 -11.52 1.41 22.99
N ARG A 128 -11.30 1.58 21.69
CA ARG A 128 -12.18 1.09 20.63
C ARG A 128 -11.70 -0.27 20.12
N LEU A 129 -12.67 -1.08 19.71
CA LEU A 129 -12.44 -2.35 19.04
C LEU A 129 -13.39 -2.42 17.86
N PHE A 130 -12.84 -2.66 16.67
CA PHE A 130 -13.62 -2.74 15.44
C PHE A 130 -13.62 -4.16 14.91
N ILE A 131 -14.74 -4.56 14.31
CA ILE A 131 -14.96 -5.90 13.77
C ILE A 131 -15.46 -5.77 12.33
N ASP A 132 -14.97 -6.67 11.45
CA ASP A 132 -15.32 -6.71 10.03
C ASP A 132 -15.01 -5.37 9.32
N ASP A 133 -13.74 -4.97 9.36
CA ASP A 133 -13.21 -3.77 8.69
C ASP A 133 -13.92 -2.48 9.11
N GLY A 134 -14.22 -2.33 10.41
CA GLY A 134 -14.84 -1.11 10.94
C GLY A 134 -16.37 -1.08 10.91
N ARG A 135 -17.02 -2.10 10.33
CA ARG A 135 -18.49 -2.13 10.21
C ARG A 135 -19.21 -2.22 11.55
N VAL A 136 -18.66 -3.01 12.47
CA VAL A 136 -19.13 -3.07 13.84
C VAL A 136 -18.09 -2.40 14.72
N GLN A 137 -18.55 -1.48 15.57
CA GLN A 137 -17.67 -0.70 16.43
C GLN A 137 -18.07 -0.87 17.88
N LEU A 138 -17.09 -1.20 18.71
CA LEU A 138 -17.24 -1.41 20.14
C LEU A 138 -16.38 -0.42 20.91
N LYS A 139 -16.82 -0.08 22.12
CA LYS A 139 -16.04 0.67 23.10
C LYS A 139 -15.91 -0.12 24.38
N VAL A 140 -14.70 -0.30 24.87
CA VAL A 140 -14.46 -1.00 26.12
C VAL A 140 -14.98 -0.17 27.28
N VAL A 141 -15.79 -0.80 28.12
CA VAL A 141 -16.39 -0.22 29.33
C VAL A 141 -15.60 -0.66 30.56
N ALA A 142 -15.25 -1.94 30.64
CA ALA A 142 -14.52 -2.52 31.75
C ALA A 142 -13.66 -3.71 31.31
N LYS A 143 -12.67 -4.06 32.13
CA LYS A 143 -11.78 -5.21 31.95
C LYS A 143 -11.74 -6.01 33.24
N ALA A 144 -11.87 -7.32 33.12
CA ALA A 144 -11.70 -8.31 34.18
C ALA A 144 -10.72 -9.41 33.70
N PRO A 145 -10.17 -10.24 34.60
CA PRO A 145 -9.31 -11.35 34.18
C PRO A 145 -10.00 -12.25 33.15
N GLY A 146 -9.45 -12.31 31.92
CA GLY A 146 -9.97 -13.13 30.82
C GLY A 146 -11.30 -12.67 30.20
N ARG A 147 -11.83 -11.49 30.59
CA ARG A 147 -13.07 -10.93 30.03
C ARG A 147 -12.97 -9.41 29.84
N ILE A 148 -13.37 -8.93 28.67
CA ILE A 148 -13.54 -7.50 28.38
C ILE A 148 -15.03 -7.23 28.24
N GLU A 149 -15.53 -6.19 28.90
CA GLU A 149 -16.89 -5.71 28.70
C GLU A 149 -16.85 -4.53 27.74
N ALA A 150 -17.66 -4.59 26.69
CA ALA A 150 -17.73 -3.55 25.68
C ALA A 150 -19.19 -3.17 25.39
N GLU A 151 -19.38 -1.91 25.01
CA GLU A 151 -20.64 -1.37 24.52
C GLU A 151 -20.56 -1.23 22.98
N VAL A 152 -21.61 -1.66 22.30
CA VAL A 152 -21.73 -1.54 20.85
C VAL A 152 -22.04 -0.09 20.48
N LEU A 153 -21.12 0.59 19.81
CA LEU A 153 -21.32 1.94 19.28
C LEU A 153 -22.11 1.90 17.97
N GLU A 154 -21.72 1.01 17.07
CA GLU A 154 -22.40 0.73 15.81
C GLU A 154 -22.56 -0.78 15.66
N GLY A 155 -23.82 -1.20 15.53
CA GLY A 155 -24.23 -2.60 15.49
C GLY A 155 -24.15 -3.20 14.08
N GLY A 156 -24.34 -4.50 14.00
CA GLY A 156 -24.29 -5.22 12.75
C GLY A 156 -24.09 -6.72 12.93
N LYS A 157 -24.11 -7.43 11.80
CA LYS A 157 -23.91 -8.88 11.76
C LYS A 157 -22.42 -9.20 11.89
N VAL A 158 -22.09 -10.01 12.88
CA VAL A 158 -20.76 -10.56 13.11
C VAL A 158 -20.80 -12.07 12.88
N SER A 159 -19.79 -12.63 12.21
CA SER A 159 -19.66 -14.07 11.97
C SER A 159 -18.32 -14.60 12.45
N ASP A 160 -18.12 -15.90 12.33
CA ASP A 160 -16.85 -16.56 12.65
C ASP A 160 -15.64 -15.89 12.01
N ARG A 161 -14.52 -15.85 12.76
CA ARG A 161 -13.18 -15.50 12.24
C ARG A 161 -13.09 -14.14 11.55
N LYS A 162 -14.02 -13.23 11.83
CA LYS A 162 -13.97 -11.86 11.35
C LYS A 162 -12.77 -11.13 11.93
N GLY A 163 -12.17 -10.27 11.10
CA GLY A 163 -11.01 -9.46 11.49
C GLY A 163 -11.38 -8.51 12.63
N VAL A 164 -10.42 -8.30 13.52
CA VAL A 164 -10.54 -7.39 14.65
C VAL A 164 -9.42 -6.35 14.60
N ASN A 165 -9.79 -5.09 14.72
CA ASN A 165 -8.87 -3.96 14.72
C ASN A 165 -8.92 -3.25 16.07
N LEU A 166 -7.76 -2.79 16.55
CA LEU A 166 -7.58 -2.16 17.85
C LEU A 166 -6.77 -0.88 17.66
N PRO A 167 -7.41 0.23 17.28
CA PRO A 167 -6.71 1.46 16.89
C PRO A 167 -6.02 2.15 18.08
N ASP A 168 -6.54 1.92 19.28
CA ASP A 168 -6.06 2.58 20.51
C ASP A 168 -5.05 1.72 21.29
N CYS A 169 -4.58 0.60 20.71
CA CYS A 169 -3.68 -0.33 21.39
C CYS A 169 -2.41 -0.58 20.57
N VAL A 170 -1.27 -0.62 21.27
CA VAL A 170 -0.04 -1.23 20.76
C VAL A 170 0.03 -2.63 21.34
N LEU A 171 0.04 -3.65 20.48
CA LEU A 171 0.01 -5.03 20.91
C LEU A 171 1.43 -5.60 20.90
N ASP A 172 1.77 -6.33 21.97
CA ASP A 172 3.01 -7.08 22.07
C ASP A 172 2.86 -8.41 21.32
N LEU A 173 2.87 -8.30 19.99
CA LEU A 173 2.78 -9.42 19.07
C LEU A 173 4.13 -9.65 18.42
N PRO A 174 4.51 -10.91 18.17
CA PRO A 174 5.68 -11.18 17.36
C PRO A 174 5.49 -10.57 15.97
N VAL A 175 6.51 -9.84 15.51
CA VAL A 175 6.54 -9.16 14.21
C VAL A 175 6.21 -10.12 13.06
N LEU A 176 6.70 -11.35 13.16
CA LEU A 176 6.43 -12.45 12.24
C LEU A 176 5.71 -13.57 12.98
N THR A 177 4.59 -14.02 12.44
CA THR A 177 3.96 -15.26 12.88
C THR A 177 4.80 -16.47 12.45
N GLU A 178 4.48 -17.66 12.97
CA GLU A 178 5.15 -18.89 12.52
C GLU A 178 4.96 -19.14 11.02
N LYS A 179 3.75 -18.83 10.52
CA LYS A 179 3.47 -18.86 9.09
C LYS A 179 4.34 -17.85 8.33
N ASP A 180 4.45 -16.62 8.81
CA ASP A 180 5.25 -15.60 8.13
C ASP A 180 6.74 -15.97 8.08
N ARG A 181 7.28 -16.68 9.09
CA ARG A 181 8.66 -17.19 9.06
C ARG A 181 8.85 -18.21 7.94
N GLY A 182 7.97 -19.19 7.85
CA GLY A 182 8.01 -20.19 6.78
C GLY A 182 7.79 -19.59 5.39
N ASP A 183 6.89 -18.61 5.28
CA ASP A 183 6.67 -17.86 4.05
C ASP A 183 7.89 -17.04 3.65
N LEU A 184 8.50 -16.32 4.59
CA LEU A 184 9.70 -15.52 4.36
C LEU A 184 10.85 -16.39 3.86
N GLU A 185 11.15 -17.48 4.57
CA GLU A 185 12.20 -18.43 4.15
C GLU A 185 11.96 -18.94 2.73
N TYR A 186 10.71 -19.30 2.42
CA TYR A 186 10.35 -19.78 1.10
C TYR A 186 10.54 -18.71 0.02
N GLY A 187 10.06 -17.49 0.26
CA GLY A 187 10.23 -16.36 -0.66
C GLY A 187 11.70 -16.02 -0.92
N LEU A 188 12.53 -15.99 0.13
CA LEU A 188 13.97 -15.80 -0.01
C LEU A 188 14.62 -16.91 -0.85
N SER A 189 14.19 -18.17 -0.69
CA SER A 189 14.70 -19.29 -1.50
C SER A 189 14.39 -19.16 -3.00
N LEU A 190 13.31 -18.44 -3.34
CA LEU A 190 12.89 -18.16 -4.72
C LEU A 190 13.60 -16.93 -5.33
N GLY A 191 14.34 -16.15 -4.54
CA GLY A 191 15.00 -14.93 -5.02
C GLY A 191 14.03 -13.78 -5.30
N VAL A 192 13.11 -13.52 -4.38
CA VAL A 192 12.30 -12.29 -4.37
C VAL A 192 13.18 -11.06 -4.15
N ASP A 193 12.81 -9.91 -4.70
CA ASP A 193 13.63 -8.70 -4.62
C ASP A 193 13.29 -7.85 -3.39
N TRP A 194 12.03 -7.93 -2.95
CA TRP A 194 11.49 -7.14 -1.85
C TRP A 194 10.60 -7.99 -0.94
N VAL A 195 10.58 -7.64 0.34
CA VAL A 195 9.68 -8.19 1.35
C VAL A 195 8.89 -7.05 2.00
N ALA A 196 7.57 -7.10 1.91
CA ALA A 196 6.67 -6.19 2.62
C ALA A 196 6.29 -6.77 3.98
N LEU A 197 6.56 -5.99 5.03
CA LEU A 197 6.18 -6.32 6.40
C LEU A 197 4.85 -5.66 6.74
N SER A 198 3.83 -6.49 7.02
CA SER A 198 2.49 -6.07 7.40
C SER A 198 2.39 -5.65 8.87
N PHE A 199 1.44 -4.77 9.19
CA PHE A 199 1.12 -4.30 10.54
C PHE A 199 2.31 -3.78 11.35
N VAL A 200 3.24 -3.07 10.71
CA VAL A 200 4.34 -2.41 11.40
C VAL A 200 3.76 -1.46 12.46
N GLN A 201 4.29 -1.51 13.68
CA GLN A 201 3.90 -0.63 14.77
C GLN A 201 5.08 0.25 15.22
N LYS A 202 6.31 -0.28 15.17
CA LYS A 202 7.51 0.38 15.72
C LYS A 202 8.70 0.23 14.80
N ALA A 203 9.70 1.10 15.00
CA ALA A 203 10.97 1.01 14.30
C ALA A 203 11.74 -0.31 14.56
N SER A 204 11.55 -0.92 15.74
CA SER A 204 12.16 -2.21 16.10
C SER A 204 11.63 -3.38 15.27
N ASP A 205 10.43 -3.27 14.69
CA ASP A 205 9.84 -4.33 13.88
C ASP A 205 10.66 -4.51 12.58
N ILE A 206 11.18 -3.40 12.05
CA ILE A 206 12.06 -3.39 10.88
C ILE A 206 13.42 -3.98 11.21
N ASP A 207 13.97 -3.69 12.40
CA ASP A 207 15.23 -4.30 12.85
C ASP A 207 15.09 -5.82 12.98
N ALA A 208 13.95 -6.29 13.52
CA ALA A 208 13.67 -7.71 13.69
C ALA A 208 13.64 -8.45 12.34
N LEU A 209 13.00 -7.88 11.32
CA LEU A 209 13.02 -8.46 9.97
C LEU A 209 14.42 -8.35 9.33
N ARG A 210 15.10 -7.20 9.48
CA ARG A 210 16.46 -7.00 8.97
C ARG A 210 17.46 -8.01 9.51
N ALA A 211 17.34 -8.37 10.79
CA ALA A 211 18.20 -9.37 11.42
C ALA A 211 18.08 -10.77 10.78
N ILE A 212 16.94 -11.06 10.13
CA ILE A 212 16.68 -12.33 9.45
C ILE A 212 17.16 -12.27 7.99
N VAL A 213 16.80 -11.19 7.26
CA VAL A 213 17.01 -11.11 5.80
C VAL A 213 18.36 -10.48 5.40
N GLY A 214 18.99 -9.74 6.31
CA GLY A 214 20.20 -8.96 6.03
C GLY A 214 20.00 -7.94 4.91
N ASP A 215 20.99 -7.87 4.02
CA ASP A 215 21.00 -6.96 2.86
C ASP A 215 20.61 -7.69 1.55
N SER A 216 20.08 -8.91 1.63
CA SER A 216 19.76 -9.73 0.46
C SER A 216 18.52 -9.26 -0.31
N VAL A 217 17.59 -8.60 0.38
CA VAL A 217 16.32 -8.12 -0.17
C VAL A 217 15.96 -6.76 0.43
N GLY A 218 15.17 -5.98 -0.31
CA GLY A 218 14.66 -4.71 0.20
C GLY A 218 13.47 -4.91 1.15
N ILE A 219 13.43 -4.17 2.26
CA ILE A 219 12.31 -4.20 3.22
C ILE A 219 11.35 -3.04 2.92
N VAL A 220 10.09 -3.38 2.68
CA VAL A 220 8.97 -2.44 2.54
C VAL A 220 8.13 -2.44 3.81
N ALA A 221 8.13 -1.36 4.59
CA ALA A 221 7.24 -1.26 5.76
C ALA A 221 5.83 -0.84 5.34
N LYS A 222 4.82 -1.62 5.72
CA LYS A 222 3.42 -1.29 5.46
C LYS A 222 2.86 -0.48 6.63
N ILE A 223 2.45 0.76 6.34
CA ILE A 223 1.88 1.67 7.31
C ILE A 223 0.37 1.47 7.33
N GLU A 224 -0.07 0.71 8.35
CA GLU A 224 -1.45 0.24 8.52
C GLU A 224 -1.99 0.60 9.90
N LYS A 225 -1.12 0.88 10.87
CA LYS A 225 -1.47 1.12 12.27
C LYS A 225 -1.27 2.59 12.67
N PRO A 226 -2.11 3.14 13.56
CA PRO A 226 -1.93 4.48 14.09
C PRO A 226 -0.59 4.62 14.84
N SER A 227 -0.17 3.58 15.57
CA SER A 227 1.10 3.55 16.29
C SER A 227 2.33 3.73 15.39
N ALA A 228 2.29 3.24 14.14
CA ALA A 228 3.35 3.50 13.18
C ALA A 228 3.44 4.97 12.75
N LEU A 229 2.34 5.73 12.85
CA LEU A 229 2.37 7.17 12.56
C LEU A 229 3.13 7.93 13.64
N ASP A 230 3.08 7.48 14.90
CA ASP A 230 3.79 8.10 16.01
C ASP A 230 5.32 7.91 15.91
N GLU A 231 5.77 6.78 15.33
CA GLU A 231 7.19 6.46 15.10
C GLU A 231 7.63 6.59 13.63
N ILE A 232 6.83 7.26 12.79
CA ILE A 232 6.98 7.17 11.33
C ILE A 232 8.38 7.57 10.83
N GLU A 233 9.00 8.61 11.40
CA GLU A 233 10.35 9.03 11.00
C GLU A 233 11.41 7.94 11.23
N ALA A 234 11.32 7.23 12.36
CA ALA A 234 12.25 6.16 12.68
C ALA A 234 12.03 4.93 11.80
N ILE A 235 10.75 4.60 11.51
CA ILE A 235 10.39 3.52 10.58
C ILE A 235 10.94 3.83 9.19
N VAL A 236 10.67 5.02 8.64
CA VAL A 236 11.15 5.44 7.30
C VAL A 236 12.67 5.33 7.19
N ARG A 237 13.42 5.75 8.21
CA ARG A 237 14.88 5.69 8.16
C ARG A 237 15.43 4.27 8.13
N LYS A 238 14.75 3.30 8.75
CA LYS A 238 15.19 1.90 8.83
C LYS A 238 14.69 1.03 7.68
N SER A 239 13.61 1.42 7.03
CA SER A 239 13.05 0.71 5.87
C SER A 239 13.78 1.07 4.58
N ASP A 240 13.76 0.15 3.60
CA ASP A 240 14.26 0.46 2.25
C ASP A 240 13.20 1.17 1.41
N ALA A 241 11.93 0.86 1.65
CA ALA A 241 10.77 1.53 1.06
C ALA A 241 9.58 1.52 2.03
N ILE A 242 8.56 2.32 1.69
CA ILE A 242 7.33 2.46 2.47
C ILE A 242 6.13 2.12 1.60
N MET A 243 5.14 1.43 2.16
CA MET A 243 3.85 1.22 1.54
C MET A 243 2.75 1.81 2.43
N ILE A 244 2.01 2.77 1.89
CA ILE A 244 0.85 3.37 2.54
C ILE A 244 -0.37 2.51 2.18
N ALA A 245 -0.76 1.61 3.09
CA ALA A 245 -1.87 0.69 2.89
C ALA A 245 -3.18 1.32 3.41
N ARG A 246 -3.80 2.13 2.55
CA ARG A 246 -4.92 3.02 2.89
C ARG A 246 -6.18 2.29 3.34
N GLY A 247 -6.42 1.08 2.84
CA GLY A 247 -7.55 0.24 3.23
C GLY A 247 -7.48 -0.12 4.71
N ASP A 248 -6.39 -0.77 5.13
CA ASP A 248 -6.19 -1.14 6.54
C ASP A 248 -6.02 0.11 7.42
N LEU A 249 -5.24 1.11 6.98
CA LEU A 249 -5.06 2.35 7.73
C LEU A 249 -6.38 3.11 7.94
N GLY A 250 -7.24 3.15 6.92
CA GLY A 250 -8.54 3.83 6.97
C GLY A 250 -9.60 3.12 7.82
N VAL A 251 -9.33 1.88 8.26
CA VAL A 251 -10.12 1.23 9.31
C VAL A 251 -9.65 1.68 10.69
N GLU A 252 -8.35 1.93 10.86
CA GLU A 252 -7.75 2.23 12.17
C GLU A 252 -7.74 3.73 12.52
N ILE A 253 -7.70 4.62 11.53
CA ILE A 253 -7.87 6.07 11.70
C ILE A 253 -9.11 6.57 10.96
N PRO A 254 -9.69 7.72 11.34
CA PRO A 254 -10.82 8.28 10.60
C PRO A 254 -10.48 8.45 9.10
N PRO A 255 -11.32 7.96 8.17
CA PRO A 255 -11.02 7.97 6.74
C PRO A 255 -10.66 9.35 6.18
N GLU A 256 -11.24 10.42 6.72
CA GLU A 256 -10.94 11.80 6.35
C GLU A 256 -9.52 12.26 6.70
N GLN A 257 -8.84 11.57 7.63
CA GLN A 257 -7.45 11.84 8.01
C GLN A 257 -6.45 11.13 7.09
N VAL A 258 -6.84 10.03 6.44
CA VAL A 258 -5.94 9.22 5.59
C VAL A 258 -5.27 10.05 4.50
N PRO A 259 -5.96 10.93 3.74
CA PRO A 259 -5.31 11.74 2.72
C PRO A 259 -4.23 12.69 3.27
N ALA A 260 -4.45 13.27 4.45
CA ALA A 260 -3.46 14.13 5.09
C ALA A 260 -2.23 13.33 5.51
N ARG A 261 -2.42 12.18 6.17
CA ARG A 261 -1.33 11.28 6.56
C ARG A 261 -0.55 10.75 5.37
N GLN A 262 -1.24 10.42 4.26
CA GLN A 262 -0.57 10.03 3.01
C GLN A 262 0.42 11.10 2.54
N LYS A 263 -0.01 12.37 2.49
CA LYS A 263 0.86 13.48 2.06
C LYS A 263 2.06 13.66 2.99
N GLU A 264 1.84 13.59 4.30
CA GLU A 264 2.89 13.67 5.31
C GLU A 264 3.94 12.55 5.13
N ILE A 265 3.49 11.31 4.98
CA ILE A 265 4.36 10.15 4.79
C ILE A 265 5.13 10.26 3.47
N ILE A 266 4.48 10.63 2.36
CA ILE A 266 5.16 10.81 1.06
C ILE A 266 6.23 11.90 1.16
N ALA A 267 5.92 13.06 1.75
CA ALA A 267 6.88 14.14 1.91
C ALA A 267 8.09 13.73 2.76
N LEU A 268 7.84 12.98 3.85
CA LEU A 268 8.89 12.41 4.69
C LEU A 268 9.76 11.41 3.91
N CYS A 269 9.16 10.47 3.18
CA CYS A 269 9.89 9.49 2.37
C CYS A 269 10.80 10.19 1.35
N ARG A 270 10.30 11.23 0.69
CA ARG A 270 11.09 12.03 -0.27
C ARG A 270 12.26 12.75 0.40
N ARG A 271 12.07 13.27 1.61
CA ARG A 271 13.14 13.94 2.39
C ARG A 271 14.24 12.96 2.81
N GLU A 272 13.86 11.72 3.14
CA GLU A 272 14.78 10.66 3.57
C GLU A 272 15.25 9.78 2.39
N CYS A 273 14.94 10.15 1.15
CA CYS A 273 15.29 9.41 -0.07
C CYS A 273 14.81 7.94 -0.07
N ARG A 274 13.63 7.69 0.49
CA ARG A 274 12.98 6.37 0.52
C ARG A 274 11.86 6.28 -0.53
N PRO A 275 11.84 5.24 -1.38
CA PRO A 275 10.71 4.98 -2.26
C PRO A 275 9.41 4.78 -1.48
N VAL A 276 8.32 5.33 -2.00
CA VAL A 276 6.98 5.18 -1.39
C VAL A 276 5.95 4.66 -2.38
N ILE A 277 5.19 3.65 -1.95
CA ILE A 277 4.12 2.99 -2.68
C ILE A 277 2.78 3.41 -2.06
N VAL A 278 1.88 3.97 -2.86
CA VAL A 278 0.49 4.19 -2.43
C VAL A 278 -0.33 2.98 -2.85
N ALA A 279 -0.97 2.33 -1.87
CA ALA A 279 -1.61 1.04 -2.05
C ALA A 279 -3.07 1.03 -1.64
N THR A 280 -3.79 0.03 -2.18
CA THR A 280 -5.21 -0.30 -1.94
C THR A 280 -6.21 0.74 -2.45
N GLN A 281 -7.35 0.25 -2.96
CA GLN A 281 -8.47 1.05 -3.45
C GLN A 281 -8.08 2.15 -4.45
N MET A 282 -7.05 1.91 -5.27
CA MET A 282 -6.63 2.87 -6.30
C MET A 282 -7.63 2.87 -7.45
N LEU A 283 -8.05 1.69 -7.90
CA LEU A 283 -8.97 1.49 -9.04
C LEU A 283 -9.97 0.35 -8.74
N GLU A 284 -10.47 0.28 -7.51
CA GLU A 284 -11.27 -0.84 -7.00
C GLU A 284 -12.45 -1.21 -7.92
N SER A 285 -13.14 -0.23 -8.50
CA SER A 285 -14.26 -0.48 -9.41
C SER A 285 -13.85 -1.29 -10.64
N MET A 286 -12.58 -1.25 -11.03
CA MET A 286 -12.05 -1.98 -12.19
C MET A 286 -11.96 -3.50 -11.96
N THR A 287 -12.22 -3.97 -10.75
CA THR A 287 -12.44 -5.40 -10.49
C THR A 287 -13.64 -5.95 -11.27
N SER A 288 -14.68 -5.13 -11.48
CA SER A 288 -15.94 -5.53 -12.13
C SER A 288 -16.35 -4.62 -13.29
N SER A 289 -15.69 -3.47 -13.46
CA SER A 289 -15.91 -2.51 -14.54
C SER A 289 -14.69 -2.41 -15.46
N PRO A 290 -14.86 -2.23 -16.78
CA PRO A 290 -13.74 -2.01 -17.69
C PRO A 290 -13.14 -0.60 -17.59
N ALA A 291 -13.76 0.31 -16.83
CA ALA A 291 -13.28 1.68 -16.66
C ALA A 291 -13.37 2.11 -15.18
N PRO A 292 -12.42 2.93 -14.70
CA PRO A 292 -12.49 3.48 -13.36
C PRO A 292 -13.50 4.63 -13.30
N THR A 293 -13.91 4.94 -12.08
CA THR A 293 -14.65 6.15 -11.77
C THR A 293 -13.76 7.40 -11.88
N ARG A 294 -14.37 8.58 -11.95
CA ARG A 294 -13.64 9.85 -11.91
C ARG A 294 -12.91 10.07 -10.58
N ALA A 295 -13.47 9.57 -9.49
CA ALA A 295 -12.87 9.67 -8.16
C ALA A 295 -11.57 8.87 -8.10
N GLU A 296 -11.58 7.62 -8.55
CA GLU A 296 -10.38 6.76 -8.60
C GLU A 296 -9.30 7.30 -9.55
N ALA A 297 -9.70 7.79 -10.73
CA ALA A 297 -8.75 8.44 -11.64
C ALA A 297 -8.09 9.69 -11.00
N SER A 298 -8.87 10.48 -10.25
CA SER A 298 -8.36 11.64 -9.51
C SER A 298 -7.46 11.22 -8.34
N ASP A 299 -7.78 10.12 -7.68
CA ASP A 299 -7.01 9.59 -6.56
C ASP A 299 -5.63 9.11 -7.01
N VAL A 300 -5.56 8.29 -8.07
CA VAL A 300 -4.30 7.86 -8.70
C VAL A 300 -3.46 9.06 -9.15
N ALA A 301 -4.09 10.05 -9.78
CA ALA A 301 -3.43 11.29 -10.20
C ALA A 301 -2.82 12.04 -9.01
N THR A 302 -3.59 12.17 -7.92
CA THR A 302 -3.17 12.90 -6.71
C THR A 302 -2.02 12.19 -6.00
N ALA A 303 -2.03 10.87 -5.90
CA ALA A 303 -0.90 10.11 -5.36
C ALA A 303 0.41 10.39 -6.12
N VAL A 304 0.34 10.45 -7.45
CA VAL A 304 1.50 10.81 -8.29
C VAL A 304 1.91 12.27 -8.10
N TYR A 305 0.95 13.20 -8.03
CA TYR A 305 1.22 14.62 -7.79
C TYR A 305 1.88 14.88 -6.44
N ASP A 306 1.49 14.13 -5.41
CA ASP A 306 2.11 14.19 -4.08
C ASP A 306 3.54 13.66 -4.08
N GLY A 307 3.91 12.92 -5.13
CA GLY A 307 5.27 12.46 -5.38
C GLY A 307 5.51 11.01 -4.99
N ALA A 308 4.47 10.17 -5.03
CA ALA A 308 4.61 8.72 -4.87
C ALA A 308 5.48 8.11 -5.97
N ASP A 309 6.38 7.21 -5.60
CA ASP A 309 7.25 6.51 -6.54
C ASP A 309 6.53 5.38 -7.25
N ALA A 310 5.52 4.78 -6.61
CA ALA A 310 4.67 3.77 -7.22
C ALA A 310 3.22 3.83 -6.73
N VAL A 311 2.32 3.34 -7.57
CA VAL A 311 0.94 3.00 -7.20
C VAL A 311 0.74 1.49 -7.31
N MET A 312 -0.09 0.92 -6.44
CA MET A 312 -0.31 -0.53 -6.38
C MET A 312 -1.73 -0.94 -6.73
N LEU A 313 -1.84 -1.95 -7.59
CA LEU A 313 -3.08 -2.68 -7.88
C LEU A 313 -3.14 -3.96 -7.03
N SER A 314 -4.27 -4.14 -6.35
CA SER A 314 -4.56 -5.26 -5.46
C SER A 314 -5.50 -6.25 -6.14
N ALA A 315 -6.79 -6.22 -5.81
CA ALA A 315 -7.80 -7.12 -6.36
C ALA A 315 -7.99 -6.91 -7.88
N GLU A 316 -7.78 -5.68 -8.35
CA GLU A 316 -7.93 -5.26 -9.74
C GLU A 316 -7.13 -6.16 -10.70
N SER A 317 -5.88 -6.49 -10.34
CA SER A 317 -5.02 -7.35 -11.15
C SER A 317 -5.03 -8.82 -10.70
N ALA A 318 -5.32 -9.10 -9.42
CA ALA A 318 -5.23 -10.45 -8.89
C ALA A 318 -6.45 -11.31 -9.23
N THR A 319 -7.65 -10.76 -9.07
CA THR A 319 -8.94 -11.49 -9.18
C THR A 319 -9.98 -10.76 -10.03
N GLY A 320 -9.70 -9.54 -10.46
CA GLY A 320 -10.61 -8.73 -11.27
C GLY A 320 -10.96 -9.39 -12.60
N ALA A 321 -12.09 -8.98 -13.18
CA ALA A 321 -12.54 -9.42 -14.49
C ALA A 321 -11.70 -8.84 -15.64
N PHE A 322 -10.97 -7.74 -15.38
CA PHE A 322 -10.21 -7.00 -16.38
C PHE A 322 -8.74 -6.75 -15.98
N PRO A 323 -7.97 -7.80 -15.60
CA PRO A 323 -6.62 -7.62 -15.08
C PRO A 323 -5.69 -6.96 -16.13
N TRP A 324 -5.93 -7.16 -17.43
CA TRP A 324 -5.14 -6.54 -18.51
C TRP A 324 -5.41 -5.05 -18.73
N LEU A 325 -6.46 -4.49 -18.10
CA LEU A 325 -6.79 -3.06 -18.17
C LEU A 325 -6.02 -2.24 -17.13
N VAL A 326 -4.91 -2.76 -16.57
CA VAL A 326 -3.91 -1.93 -15.90
C VAL A 326 -3.74 -0.66 -16.72
N PRO A 327 -3.94 0.54 -16.14
CA PRO A 327 -3.86 1.76 -16.91
C PRO A 327 -2.50 1.78 -17.58
N GLY A 328 -2.50 1.61 -18.89
CA GLY A 328 -1.30 1.73 -19.67
C GLY A 328 -0.95 3.20 -19.68
N PHE A 329 -0.09 3.60 -18.75
CA PHE A 329 0.52 4.92 -18.74
C PHE A 329 1.60 4.95 -19.83
N GLY A 330 1.15 5.01 -21.08
CA GLY A 330 1.98 5.37 -22.22
C GLY A 330 2.96 4.30 -22.68
N THR A 331 2.49 3.37 -23.51
CA THR A 331 3.31 2.85 -24.61
C THR A 331 2.45 2.90 -25.86
N GLN A 332 2.95 3.58 -26.88
CA GLN A 332 2.28 3.82 -28.16
C GLN A 332 1.64 2.54 -28.74
N SER A 333 0.32 2.41 -28.66
CA SER A 333 -0.45 1.52 -29.53
C SER A 333 -1.82 2.14 -29.77
N ARG A 334 -2.11 2.46 -31.04
CA ARG A 334 -3.20 3.33 -31.51
C ARG A 334 -4.64 2.84 -31.26
N GLU A 335 -4.86 1.73 -30.57
CA GLU A 335 -6.20 1.09 -30.53
C GLU A 335 -6.68 0.61 -29.15
N THR A 336 -5.94 0.83 -28.06
CA THR A 336 -6.51 0.61 -26.71
C THR A 336 -6.96 1.95 -26.16
N ILE A 337 -8.16 2.02 -25.60
CA ILE A 337 -8.68 3.16 -24.83
C ILE A 337 -7.68 3.45 -23.70
N CYS A 338 -6.70 4.28 -24.03
CA CYS A 338 -5.68 4.81 -23.15
C CYS A 338 -6.31 6.10 -22.64
N PHE A 339 -6.67 6.17 -21.35
CA PHE A 339 -7.14 7.43 -20.77
C PHE A 339 -6.02 8.48 -20.95
N PRO A 340 -6.18 9.47 -21.85
CA PRO A 340 -5.11 10.41 -22.16
C PRO A 340 -4.73 11.27 -20.95
N ALA A 341 -5.66 11.41 -20.00
CA ALA A 341 -5.47 12.18 -18.77
C ALA A 341 -4.32 11.62 -17.91
N LEU A 342 -4.20 10.29 -17.78
CA LEU A 342 -3.14 9.66 -16.99
C LEU A 342 -1.75 9.72 -17.67
N ASN A 343 -1.68 9.81 -19.00
CA ASN A 343 -0.42 10.04 -19.71
C ASN A 343 0.10 11.47 -19.53
N ILE A 344 -0.78 12.47 -19.38
CA ILE A 344 -0.41 13.87 -19.15
C ILE A 344 0.13 14.08 -17.73
N LEU A 345 -0.28 13.22 -16.79
CA LEU A 345 0.08 13.26 -15.38
C LEU A 345 1.53 12.86 -15.06
N ILE A 346 2.19 12.10 -15.96
CA ILE A 346 3.53 11.54 -15.74
C ILE A 346 4.52 11.93 -16.87
N ALA A 347 4.06 12.68 -17.87
CA ALA A 347 4.93 13.26 -18.87
C ALA A 347 5.98 14.16 -18.19
N PRO A 348 7.23 14.19 -18.68
CA PRO A 348 8.21 15.13 -18.17
C PRO A 348 7.70 16.54 -18.46
N PHE A 349 7.28 17.28 -17.43
CA PHE A 349 7.23 18.74 -17.52
C PHE A 349 8.68 19.23 -17.55
N CYS A 350 9.33 19.05 -18.69
CA CYS A 350 10.58 19.72 -19.02
C CYS A 350 10.24 21.19 -19.24
N ALA A 351 10.35 22.00 -18.18
CA ALA A 351 10.84 23.35 -18.40
C ALA A 351 12.25 23.18 -18.98
N GLU A 352 12.39 23.22 -20.30
CA GLU A 352 13.69 23.31 -20.94
C GLU A 352 14.43 24.51 -20.32
N PRO A 353 15.60 24.31 -19.68
CA PRO A 353 16.51 25.43 -19.51
C PRO A 353 16.94 25.82 -20.91
N SER A 354 16.49 26.99 -21.36
CA SER A 354 16.78 27.54 -22.67
C SER A 354 18.21 27.21 -23.10
N ARG A 355 18.36 26.38 -24.15
CA ARG A 355 19.63 26.18 -24.82
C ARG A 355 20.06 27.52 -25.43
N ARG A 356 20.74 28.36 -24.64
CA ARG A 356 21.54 29.46 -25.20
C ARG A 356 22.70 28.84 -25.95
N ARG A 357 22.51 28.72 -27.27
CA ARG A 357 23.57 28.55 -28.25
C ARG A 357 24.68 29.57 -27.94
N ARG A 358 25.87 29.08 -27.59
CA ARG A 358 27.11 29.84 -27.78
C ARG A 358 27.35 29.95 -29.29
N ALA A 359 26.69 30.92 -29.91
CA ALA A 359 27.14 31.48 -31.18
C ALA A 359 27.94 32.74 -30.84
N GLY A 360 29.22 32.73 -31.18
CA GLY A 360 30.10 33.87 -31.01
C GLY A 360 29.54 35.07 -31.77
N LEU A 361 29.43 36.21 -31.08
CA LEU A 361 29.35 37.50 -31.74
C LEU A 361 30.40 38.42 -31.15
N ARG A 362 31.20 38.92 -32.09
CA ARG A 362 32.29 39.87 -31.91
C ARG A 362 31.77 41.17 -31.30
N THR A 363 32.61 41.73 -30.45
CA THR A 363 32.56 43.07 -29.90
C THR A 363 32.50 44.14 -30.99
N SER A 364 31.47 44.99 -30.99
CA SER A 364 31.63 46.41 -31.32
C SER A 364 30.33 47.18 -31.09
N THR A 365 30.26 47.97 -30.02
CA THR A 365 29.47 49.20 -30.07
C THR A 365 30.01 50.21 -29.08
N ARG A 366 30.52 51.29 -29.66
CA ARG A 366 31.05 52.47 -28.98
C ARG A 366 29.92 53.22 -28.27
N CYS A 367 30.29 53.74 -27.12
CA CYS A 367 29.60 54.75 -26.32
C CYS A 367 29.22 55.99 -27.15
N ARG A 368 27.98 56.47 -27.01
CA ARG A 368 27.61 57.89 -27.18
C ARG A 368 26.52 58.26 -26.17
N MET A 369 26.86 59.16 -25.27
CA MET A 369 25.94 59.88 -24.37
C MET A 369 25.38 61.11 -25.10
N PRO A 370 24.09 61.47 -24.92
CA PRO A 370 23.59 62.81 -25.15
C PRO A 370 23.41 63.60 -23.82
N PRO A 371 23.37 64.94 -23.85
CA PRO A 371 23.58 65.79 -22.69
C PRO A 371 22.30 66.20 -21.94
N SER A 372 22.55 66.69 -20.72
CA SER A 372 21.70 67.32 -19.71
C SER A 372 20.45 68.11 -20.15
N GLY A 373 19.34 67.96 -19.42
CA GLY A 373 18.34 69.01 -19.29
C GLY A 373 16.96 68.60 -18.74
N ARG A 374 16.66 69.09 -17.53
CA ARG A 374 15.32 69.41 -16.97
C ARG A 374 14.36 68.27 -16.54
N GLN A 375 14.19 68.17 -15.21
CA GLN A 375 12.90 67.86 -14.54
C GLN A 375 11.85 68.94 -14.87
N PRO A 376 10.51 68.74 -14.76
CA PRO A 376 9.85 68.18 -13.56
C PRO A 376 8.49 67.44 -13.73
N ALA A 377 8.00 67.01 -12.56
CA ALA A 377 6.61 66.93 -12.09
C ALA A 377 5.71 65.75 -12.53
N TRP A 378 5.31 65.00 -11.50
CA TRP A 378 4.16 64.11 -11.41
C TRP A 378 2.84 64.90 -11.48
N PRO A 379 1.76 64.23 -11.92
CA PRO A 379 0.61 64.02 -11.02
C PRO A 379 0.52 62.59 -10.51
#